data_AF-A0A7K2P0B5-F1
#
_entry.id   AF-A0A7K2P0B5-F1
#
_cell.length_a   1.000
_cell.length_b   1.000
_cell.length_c   1.000
_cell.angle_alpha   90.00
_cell.angle_beta   90.00
_cell.angle_gamma   90.00
#
_symmetry.space_group_name_H-M   'P 1'
#
loop_
_entity.id
_entity.type
_entity.pdbx_description
1 polymer ?
#
loop_
_entity_poly.entity_id
_entity_poly.type
_entity_poly.pdbx_seq_one_letter_code
_entity_poly.pdbx_strand_id
1 'polypeptide(L)'
;MAALVTLVAVATAVYLTVPSMRTPVWAVIGLAGVAAMAAGIRLHRPAPPWPWWVLATGLLAFIAGDTYYNVLEEYFQASNPFPSPADAIYLVTYPLFALGLWGLERQRHAGRDLPSMLDALTLTAGLALPVWVYLVRPLTEVEGLTWQQRAISIAYPLGDVLVLALLVRLLLPGPVGGSNRAVRWLVAGTATLLGFDIAYGILQLNATWQAGTLLD
;
A
#
# COMPACT_ATOMS: atom_id res chain seq x y z
N MET A 1 -0.15 -16.86 -13.27
CA MET A 1 1.03 -15.96 -13.29
C MET A 1 1.16 -15.30 -14.64
N ALA A 2 1.51 -16.00 -15.73
CA ALA A 2 1.68 -15.38 -17.06
C ALA A 2 0.47 -14.55 -17.52
N ALA A 3 -0.75 -15.08 -17.45
CA ALA A 3 -1.96 -14.35 -17.85
C ALA A 3 -2.20 -13.06 -17.04
N LEU A 4 -1.90 -13.04 -15.74
CA LEU A 4 -2.04 -11.85 -14.90
C LEU A 4 -0.98 -10.81 -15.26
N VAL A 5 0.27 -11.24 -15.46
CA VAL A 5 1.38 -10.35 -15.85
C VAL A 5 1.10 -9.73 -17.22
N THR A 6 0.60 -10.51 -18.18
CA THR A 6 0.23 -9.99 -19.50
C THR A 6 -0.95 -9.02 -19.42
N LEU A 7 -1.98 -9.33 -18.62
CA LEU A 7 -3.11 -8.43 -18.39
C LEU A 7 -2.64 -7.09 -17.81
N VAL A 8 -1.81 -7.13 -16.76
CA VAL A 8 -1.27 -5.93 -16.13
C VAL A 8 -0.41 -5.15 -17.10
N ALA A 9 0.49 -5.79 -17.86
CA ALA A 9 1.33 -5.10 -18.84
C ALA A 9 0.53 -4.41 -19.94
N VAL A 10 -0.52 -5.06 -20.46
CA VAL A 10 -1.42 -4.47 -21.46
C VAL A 10 -2.21 -3.31 -20.85
N ALA A 11 -2.73 -3.50 -19.64
CA ALA A 11 -3.46 -2.47 -18.92
C ALA A 11 -2.58 -1.24 -18.64
N THR A 12 -1.34 -1.41 -18.16
CA THR A 12 -0.38 -0.32 -17.96
C THR A 12 -0.07 0.40 -19.28
N ALA A 13 0.08 -0.31 -20.40
CA ALA A 13 0.28 0.33 -21.70
C ALA A 13 -0.92 1.19 -22.12
N VAL A 14 -2.15 0.72 -21.89
CA VAL A 14 -3.38 1.49 -22.16
C VAL A 14 -3.48 2.70 -21.22
N TYR A 15 -3.15 2.55 -19.94
CA TYR A 15 -3.13 3.63 -18.95
C TYR A 15 -2.23 4.80 -19.37
N LEU A 16 -1.02 4.49 -19.86
CA LEU A 16 -0.05 5.49 -20.29
C LEU A 16 -0.40 6.15 -21.63
N THR A 17 -1.13 5.46 -22.51
CA THR A 17 -1.38 5.93 -23.89
C THR A 17 -2.77 6.54 -24.10
N VAL A 18 -3.75 6.20 -23.28
CA VAL A 18 -5.15 6.61 -23.44
C VAL A 18 -5.66 7.30 -22.16
N PRO A 19 -5.61 8.65 -22.09
CA PRO A 19 -5.97 9.40 -20.88
C PRO A 19 -7.39 9.10 -20.37
N SER A 20 -8.37 8.95 -21.26
CA SER A 20 -9.76 8.66 -20.91
C SER A 20 -9.99 7.25 -20.35
N MET A 21 -8.98 6.38 -20.40
CA MET A 21 -9.06 5.02 -19.89
C MET A 21 -8.32 4.84 -18.56
N ARG A 22 -7.69 5.89 -18.01
CA ARG A 22 -6.89 5.79 -16.78
C ARG A 22 -7.68 5.23 -15.61
N THR A 23 -8.79 5.86 -15.26
CA THR A 23 -9.68 5.46 -14.16
C THR A 23 -10.23 4.03 -14.31
N PRO A 24 -10.87 3.65 -15.44
CA PRO A 24 -11.40 2.28 -15.58
C PRO A 24 -10.30 1.22 -15.65
N VAL A 25 -9.17 1.50 -16.28
CA VAL A 25 -8.05 0.55 -16.37
C VAL A 25 -7.43 0.30 -15.00
N TRP A 26 -7.25 1.35 -14.20
CA TRP A 26 -6.74 1.22 -12.84
C TRP A 26 -7.65 0.36 -11.96
N ALA A 27 -8.96 0.63 -11.99
CA ALA A 27 -9.95 -0.17 -11.28
C ALA A 27 -9.91 -1.65 -11.71
N VAL A 28 -9.75 -1.92 -13.01
CA VAL A 28 -9.63 -3.28 -13.55
C VAL A 28 -8.36 -3.98 -13.06
N ILE A 29 -7.20 -3.30 -13.08
CA ILE A 29 -5.93 -3.86 -12.56
C ILE A 29 -6.09 -4.23 -11.08
N GLY A 30 -6.64 -3.31 -10.28
CA GLY A 30 -6.89 -3.52 -8.86
C GLY A 30 -7.80 -4.72 -8.61
N LEU A 31 -8.99 -4.72 -9.22
CA LEU A 31 -9.98 -5.80 -9.04
C LEU A 31 -9.45 -7.15 -9.52
N ALA A 32 -8.64 -7.18 -10.58
CA ALA A 32 -7.95 -8.39 -11.02
C ALA A 32 -6.97 -8.90 -9.95
N GLY A 33 -6.26 -8.00 -9.26
CA GLY A 33 -5.41 -8.33 -8.11
C GLY A 33 -6.19 -8.96 -6.95
N VAL A 34 -7.31 -8.36 -6.56
CA VAL A 34 -8.19 -8.90 -5.49
C VAL A 34 -8.75 -10.27 -5.89
N ALA A 35 -9.21 -10.41 -7.13
CA ALA A 35 -9.71 -11.68 -7.65
C ALA A 35 -8.62 -12.76 -7.67
N ALA A 36 -7.38 -12.40 -8.05
CA ALA A 36 -6.24 -13.30 -8.04
C ALA A 36 -5.88 -13.75 -6.61
N MET A 37 -5.93 -12.85 -5.62
CA MET A 37 -5.76 -13.20 -4.21
C MET A 37 -6.85 -14.15 -3.74
N ALA A 38 -8.12 -13.84 -4.00
CA ALA A 38 -9.25 -14.69 -3.62
C ALA A 38 -9.18 -16.09 -4.27
N ALA A 39 -8.84 -16.16 -5.55
CA ALA A 39 -8.61 -17.42 -6.26
C ALA A 39 -7.42 -18.18 -5.66
N GLY A 40 -6.31 -17.49 -5.38
CA GLY A 40 -5.13 -18.06 -4.74
C GLY A 40 -5.44 -18.69 -3.39
N ILE A 41 -6.23 -18.02 -2.55
CA ILE A 41 -6.69 -18.52 -1.25
C ILE A 41 -7.54 -19.78 -1.42
N ARG A 42 -8.52 -19.76 -2.35
CA ARG A 42 -9.41 -20.91 -2.59
C ARG A 42 -8.68 -22.13 -3.17
N LEU A 43 -7.71 -21.90 -4.06
CA LEU A 43 -6.95 -22.96 -4.73
C LEU A 43 -5.90 -23.60 -3.81
N HIS A 44 -5.14 -22.80 -3.07
CA HIS A 44 -4.02 -23.30 -2.26
C HIS A 44 -4.43 -23.59 -0.80
N ARG A 45 -5.63 -23.18 -0.38
CA ARG A 45 -6.20 -23.41 0.95
C ARG A 45 -5.19 -23.19 2.10
N PRO A 46 -4.59 -21.98 2.21
CA PRO A 46 -3.64 -21.69 3.26
C PRO A 46 -4.29 -21.85 4.64
N ALA A 47 -3.58 -22.45 5.58
CA ALA A 47 -4.07 -22.67 6.94
C ALA A 47 -3.20 -21.90 7.95
N PRO A 48 -3.76 -20.94 8.72
CA PRO A 48 -5.12 -20.41 8.62
C PRO A 48 -5.33 -19.41 7.45
N PRO A 49 -6.55 -19.32 6.89
CA PRO A 49 -6.83 -18.50 5.71
C PRO A 49 -7.08 -17.01 6.03
N TRP A 50 -7.36 -16.66 7.29
CA TRP A 50 -7.80 -15.32 7.67
C TRP A 50 -6.83 -14.18 7.30
N PRO A 51 -5.49 -14.29 7.44
CA PRO A 51 -4.60 -13.16 7.16
C PRO A 51 -4.63 -12.78 5.69
N TRP A 52 -4.74 -13.79 4.81
CA TRP A 52 -4.84 -13.58 3.37
C TRP A 52 -6.15 -12.90 2.97
N TRP A 53 -7.26 -13.24 3.62
CA TRP A 53 -8.53 -12.54 3.40
C TRP A 53 -8.49 -11.11 3.89
N VAL A 54 -7.89 -10.84 5.05
CA VAL A 54 -7.72 -9.47 5.56
C VAL A 54 -6.86 -8.63 4.60
N LEU A 55 -5.77 -9.18 4.06
CA LEU A 55 -4.97 -8.50 3.03
C LEU A 55 -5.76 -8.25 1.74
N ALA A 56 -6.57 -9.22 1.29
CA ALA A 56 -7.42 -9.05 0.11
C ALA A 56 -8.47 -7.96 0.32
N THR A 57 -9.05 -7.86 1.52
CA THR A 57 -9.98 -6.78 1.88
C THR A 57 -9.28 -5.44 1.96
N GLY A 58 -8.05 -5.37 2.50
CA GLY A 58 -7.25 -4.15 2.49
C GLY A 58 -6.95 -3.67 1.08
N LEU A 59 -6.60 -4.59 0.17
CA LEU A 59 -6.36 -4.28 -1.23
C LEU A 59 -7.63 -3.75 -1.90
N LEU A 60 -8.78 -4.39 -1.63
CA LEU A 60 -10.07 -3.92 -2.13
C LEU A 60 -10.42 -2.52 -1.61
N ALA A 61 -10.16 -2.24 -0.34
CA ALA A 61 -10.36 -0.90 0.24
C ALA A 61 -9.48 0.14 -0.46
N PHE A 62 -8.19 -0.16 -0.66
CA PHE A 62 -7.26 0.71 -1.38
C PHE A 62 -7.77 1.06 -2.78
N ILE A 63 -8.17 0.05 -3.56
CA ILE A 63 -8.68 0.23 -4.92
C ILE A 63 -9.99 1.01 -4.92
N ALA A 64 -10.86 0.76 -3.94
CA ALA A 64 -12.13 1.49 -3.83
C ALA A 64 -11.92 2.97 -3.50
N GLY A 65 -10.97 3.28 -2.62
CA GLY A 65 -10.57 4.67 -2.30
C GLY A 65 -10.05 5.39 -3.53
N ASP A 66 -9.17 4.75 -4.28
CA ASP A 66 -8.57 5.32 -5.48
C ASP A 66 -9.56 5.48 -6.63
N THR A 67 -10.39 4.47 -6.87
CA THR A 67 -11.47 4.56 -7.86
C THR A 67 -12.44 5.69 -7.51
N TYR A 68 -12.77 5.86 -6.23
CA TYR A 68 -13.64 6.93 -5.77
C TYR A 68 -13.00 8.32 -5.97
N TYR A 69 -11.72 8.47 -5.63
CA TYR A 69 -10.96 9.71 -5.84
C TYR A 69 -10.89 10.07 -7.33
N ASN A 70 -10.48 9.13 -8.18
CA ASN A 70 -10.37 9.33 -9.62
C ASN A 70 -11.71 9.65 -10.28
N VAL A 71 -12.80 9.02 -9.82
CA VAL A 71 -14.14 9.35 -10.32
C VAL A 71 -14.55 10.77 -9.95
N LEU A 72 -14.24 11.23 -8.74
CA LEU A 72 -14.50 12.60 -8.29
C LEU A 72 -13.72 13.64 -9.09
N GLU A 73 -12.44 13.38 -9.35
CA GLU A 73 -11.59 14.29 -10.09
C GLU A 73 -11.98 14.35 -11.58
N GLU A 74 -12.13 13.19 -12.23
CA GLU A 74 -12.34 13.11 -13.68
C GLU A 74 -13.79 13.43 -14.10
N TYR A 75 -14.79 12.92 -13.37
CA TYR A 75 -16.21 13.02 -13.78
C TYR A 75 -16.99 14.11 -13.04
N PHE A 76 -16.62 14.42 -11.79
CA PHE A 76 -17.28 15.45 -11.00
C PHE A 76 -16.53 16.78 -10.97
N GLN A 77 -15.37 16.87 -11.62
CA GLN A 77 -14.49 18.04 -11.65
C GLN A 77 -14.19 18.61 -10.26
N ALA A 78 -14.21 17.75 -9.23
CA ALA A 78 -13.78 18.13 -7.90
C ALA A 78 -12.25 18.21 -7.92
N SER A 79 -11.70 19.42 -8.01
CA SER A 79 -10.24 19.61 -7.97
C SER A 79 -9.71 19.29 -6.58
N ASN A 80 -9.03 18.14 -6.45
CA ASN A 80 -8.37 17.67 -5.23
C ASN A 80 -9.23 17.84 -3.96
N PRO A 81 -10.35 17.10 -3.81
CA PRO A 81 -11.20 17.18 -2.64
C PRO A 81 -10.45 16.59 -1.45
N PHE A 82 -9.69 17.41 -0.73
CA PHE A 82 -8.94 16.99 0.44
C PHE A 82 -9.30 17.85 1.66
N PRO A 83 -9.89 17.28 2.71
CA PRO A 83 -10.18 15.85 2.94
C PRO A 83 -11.48 15.38 2.27
N SER A 84 -11.57 14.09 1.95
CA SER A 84 -12.72 13.43 1.31
C SER A 84 -13.06 12.07 1.95
N PRO A 85 -14.21 11.47 1.60
CA PRO A 85 -14.49 10.08 1.93
C PRO A 85 -13.44 9.09 1.39
N ALA A 86 -12.68 9.43 0.34
CA ALA A 86 -11.59 8.59 -0.15
C ALA A 86 -10.51 8.42 0.91
N ASP A 87 -10.17 9.50 1.63
CA ASP A 87 -9.15 9.49 2.67
C ASP A 87 -9.52 8.56 3.83
N ALA A 88 -10.80 8.51 4.20
CA ALA A 88 -11.27 7.59 5.22
C ALA A 88 -11.09 6.12 4.79
N ILE A 89 -11.36 5.81 3.51
CA ILE A 89 -11.17 4.46 2.96
C ILE A 89 -9.68 4.11 2.89
N TYR A 90 -8.83 5.04 2.48
CA TYR A 90 -7.39 4.83 2.48
C TYR A 90 -6.83 4.59 3.88
N LEU A 91 -7.26 5.38 4.88
CA LEU A 91 -6.81 5.20 6.26
C LEU A 91 -7.18 3.83 6.83
N VAL A 92 -8.27 3.21 6.37
CA VAL A 92 -8.66 1.83 6.76
C VAL A 92 -7.78 0.77 6.09
N THR A 93 -7.14 1.08 4.97
CA THR A 93 -6.20 0.16 4.28
C THR A 93 -5.03 -0.21 5.18
N TYR A 94 -4.44 0.78 5.88
CA TYR A 94 -3.29 0.57 6.77
C TYR A 94 -3.54 -0.45 7.91
N PRO A 95 -4.59 -0.32 8.75
CA PRO A 95 -4.86 -1.29 9.81
C PRO A 95 -5.22 -2.67 9.24
N LEU A 96 -5.88 -2.76 8.08
CA LEU A 96 -6.13 -4.03 7.41
C LEU A 96 -4.83 -4.70 6.97
N PHE A 97 -3.94 -3.97 6.29
CA PHE A 97 -2.62 -4.48 5.92
C PHE A 97 -1.79 -4.87 7.13
N ALA A 98 -1.76 -4.04 8.16
CA ALA A 98 -1.05 -4.34 9.39
C ALA A 98 -1.58 -5.62 10.06
N LEU A 99 -2.90 -5.77 10.16
CA LEU A 99 -3.55 -6.95 10.75
C LEU A 99 -3.28 -8.22 9.94
N GLY A 100 -3.33 -8.13 8.61
CA GLY A 100 -3.03 -9.24 7.70
C GLY A 100 -1.56 -9.68 7.77
N LEU A 101 -0.62 -8.72 7.75
CA LEU A 101 0.81 -9.02 7.86
C LEU A 101 1.17 -9.58 9.24
N TRP A 102 0.63 -9.01 10.31
CA TRP A 102 0.79 -9.54 11.66
C TRP A 102 0.28 -10.98 11.78
N GLY A 103 -0.85 -11.29 11.13
CA GLY A 103 -1.38 -12.64 11.07
C GLY A 103 -0.46 -13.66 10.38
N LEU A 104 0.27 -13.24 9.35
CA LEU A 104 1.28 -14.07 8.68
C LEU A 104 2.55 -14.20 9.53
N GLU A 105 2.96 -13.12 10.19
CA GLU A 105 4.13 -13.07 11.06
C GLU A 105 3.97 -14.00 12.27
N ARG A 106 2.81 -13.97 12.92
CA ARG A 106 2.49 -14.84 14.07
C ARG A 106 2.57 -16.34 13.74
N GLN A 107 2.36 -16.71 12.46
CA GLN A 107 2.52 -18.10 12.02
C GLN A 107 3.97 -18.49 11.81
N ARG A 108 4.80 -17.56 11.34
CA ARG A 108 6.24 -17.80 11.11
C ARG A 108 7.05 -17.83 12.40
N HIS A 109 6.68 -16.97 13.36
CA HIS A 109 7.35 -16.86 14.65
C HIS A 109 6.39 -17.36 15.73
N ALA A 110 6.26 -18.69 15.87
CA ALA A 110 5.44 -19.31 16.92
C ALA A 110 6.01 -19.16 18.35
N GLY A 111 6.93 -18.22 18.58
CA GLY A 111 7.61 -17.98 19.86
C GLY A 111 8.08 -16.53 20.01
N ARG A 112 8.57 -16.19 21.21
CA ARG A 112 9.17 -14.88 21.51
C ARG A 112 10.56 -14.77 20.88
N ASP A 113 10.60 -14.39 19.61
CA ASP A 113 11.83 -14.07 18.90
C ASP A 113 12.22 -12.61 19.16
N LEU A 114 12.66 -12.34 20.38
CA LEU A 114 13.08 -10.99 20.81
C LEU A 114 14.22 -10.43 19.94
N PRO A 115 15.25 -11.22 19.54
CA PRO A 115 16.27 -10.74 18.60
C PRO A 115 15.69 -10.27 17.27
N SER A 116 14.83 -11.07 16.62
CA SER A 116 14.17 -10.64 15.37
C SER A 116 13.29 -9.41 15.55
N MET A 117 12.63 -9.27 16.72
CA MET A 117 11.84 -8.08 17.03
C MET A 117 12.71 -6.83 17.18
N LEU A 118 13.88 -6.95 17.81
CA LEU A 118 14.84 -5.85 17.93
C LEU A 118 15.42 -5.46 16.57
N ASP A 119 15.80 -6.42 15.73
CA ASP A 119 16.29 -6.15 14.37
C ASP A 119 15.22 -5.45 13.52
N ALA A 120 13.97 -5.92 13.58
CA ALA A 120 12.85 -5.28 12.91
C ALA A 120 12.63 -3.85 13.42
N LEU A 121 12.71 -3.61 14.74
CA LEU A 121 12.61 -2.27 15.32
C LEU A 121 13.75 -1.36 14.88
N THR A 122 14.99 -1.85 14.84
CA THR A 122 16.15 -1.08 14.38
C THR A 122 16.01 -0.70 12.91
N LEU A 123 15.62 -1.65 12.04
CA LEU A 123 15.39 -1.38 10.63
C LEU A 123 14.22 -0.42 10.42
N THR A 124 13.13 -0.60 11.17
CA THR A 124 11.97 0.30 11.14
C THR A 124 12.34 1.71 11.57
N ALA A 125 13.13 1.87 12.65
CA ALA A 125 13.62 3.17 13.09
C ALA A 125 14.50 3.84 12.03
N GLY A 126 15.34 3.05 11.35
CA GLY A 126 16.13 3.51 10.21
C GLY A 126 15.28 4.02 9.04
N LEU A 127 14.17 3.35 8.72
CA LEU A 127 13.23 3.76 7.66
C LEU A 127 12.32 4.92 8.08
N ALA A 128 11.95 4.98 9.36
CA ALA A 128 11.10 6.03 9.91
C ALA A 128 11.79 7.39 9.92
N LEU A 129 13.12 7.44 10.03
CA LEU A 129 13.90 8.67 10.06
C LEU A 129 13.76 9.51 8.77
N PRO A 130 14.02 8.96 7.56
CA PRO A 130 13.78 9.68 6.31
C PRO A 130 12.33 10.14 6.17
N VAL A 131 11.36 9.28 6.49
CA VAL A 131 9.93 9.62 6.44
C VAL A 131 9.62 10.78 7.38
N TRP A 132 10.19 10.77 8.58
CA TRP A 132 10.02 11.87 9.53
C TRP A 132 10.60 13.19 9.00
N VAL A 133 11.85 13.15 8.51
CA VAL A 133 12.59 14.35 8.09
C VAL A 133 12.01 14.97 6.81
N TYR A 134 11.64 14.14 5.83
CA TYR A 134 11.24 14.61 4.51
C TYR A 134 9.72 14.74 4.31
N LEU A 135 8.89 14.07 5.14
CA LEU A 135 7.44 14.14 5.01
C LEU A 135 6.79 14.71 6.28
N VAL A 136 6.94 14.04 7.42
CA VAL A 136 6.18 14.40 8.63
C VAL A 136 6.53 15.80 9.14
N ARG A 137 7.83 16.11 9.26
CA ARG A 137 8.28 17.41 9.76
C ARG A 137 7.81 18.57 8.85
N PRO A 138 8.03 18.55 7.51
CA PRO A 138 7.47 19.57 6.63
C PRO A 138 5.95 19.74 6.79
N LEU A 139 5.19 18.64 6.85
CA LEU A 139 3.73 18.67 7.00
C LEU A 139 3.25 19.35 8.31
N THR A 140 4.08 19.31 9.37
CA THR A 140 3.77 20.03 10.61
C THR A 140 4.02 21.53 10.52
N GLU A 141 4.94 21.96 9.66
CA GLU A 141 5.38 23.35 9.52
C GLU A 141 4.63 24.09 8.39
N VAL A 142 4.02 23.37 7.44
CA VAL A 142 3.22 23.95 6.36
C VAL A 142 2.05 24.77 6.92
N GLU A 143 2.02 26.05 6.56
CA GLU A 143 0.93 26.98 6.86
C GLU A 143 -0.26 26.80 5.90
N GLY A 144 -1.46 27.15 6.35
CA GLY A 144 -2.68 27.09 5.52
C GLY A 144 -3.44 25.77 5.54
N LEU A 145 -2.92 24.72 6.19
CA LEU A 145 -3.65 23.46 6.41
C LEU A 145 -4.59 23.56 7.62
N THR A 146 -5.81 23.06 7.47
CA THR A 146 -6.68 22.77 8.61
C THR A 146 -6.11 21.64 9.47
N TRP A 147 -6.55 21.53 10.73
CA TRP A 147 -6.05 20.49 11.63
C TRP A 147 -6.38 19.07 11.11
N GLN A 148 -7.53 18.90 10.44
CA GLN A 148 -7.93 17.63 9.84
C GLN A 148 -7.03 17.24 8.68
N GLN A 149 -6.79 18.18 7.75
CA GLN A 149 -5.88 17.98 6.62
C GLN A 149 -4.50 17.58 7.11
N ARG A 150 -3.96 18.31 8.09
CA ARG A 150 -2.67 18.00 8.69
C ARG A 150 -2.64 16.61 9.33
N ALA A 151 -3.66 16.26 10.10
CA ALA A 151 -3.74 14.95 10.75
C ALA A 151 -3.77 13.79 9.74
N ILE A 152 -4.57 13.93 8.68
CA ILE A 152 -4.68 12.93 7.60
C ILE A 152 -3.37 12.84 6.81
N SER A 153 -2.77 13.98 6.42
CA SER A 153 -1.50 14.01 5.71
C SER A 153 -0.35 13.38 6.49
N ILE A 154 -0.35 13.50 7.83
CA ILE A 154 0.64 12.85 8.70
C ILE A 154 0.34 11.36 8.89
N ALA A 155 -0.94 10.96 8.87
CA ALA A 155 -1.33 9.57 9.06
C ALA A 155 -0.88 8.65 7.92
N TYR A 156 -0.87 9.14 6.66
CA TYR A 156 -0.34 8.40 5.50
C TYR A 156 1.10 7.90 5.68
N PRO A 157 2.12 8.77 5.87
CA PRO A 157 3.51 8.33 6.03
C PRO A 157 3.73 7.47 7.27
N LEU A 158 2.97 7.69 8.35
CA LEU A 158 3.03 6.82 9.53
C LEU A 158 2.47 5.43 9.25
N GLY A 159 1.39 5.34 8.47
CA GLY A 159 0.83 4.09 7.98
C GLY A 159 1.82 3.31 7.13
N ASP A 160 2.54 4.00 6.23
CA ASP A 160 3.57 3.38 5.38
C ASP A 160 4.70 2.77 6.21
N VAL A 161 5.20 3.50 7.21
CA VAL A 161 6.24 3.02 8.12
C VAL A 161 5.76 1.78 8.89
N LEU A 162 4.50 1.77 9.35
CA LEU A 162 3.93 0.62 10.04
C LEU A 162 3.88 -0.62 9.13
N VAL A 163 3.43 -0.47 7.89
CA VAL A 163 3.35 -1.59 6.94
C VAL A 163 4.76 -2.06 6.56
N LEU A 164 5.71 -1.14 6.29
CA LEU A 164 7.12 -1.47 6.04
C LEU A 164 7.74 -2.25 7.19
N ALA A 165 7.50 -1.82 8.43
CA ALA A 165 8.00 -2.49 9.63
C ALA A 165 7.59 -3.96 9.68
N LEU A 166 6.30 -4.21 9.43
CA LEU A 166 5.73 -5.56 9.43
C LEU A 166 6.23 -6.41 8.26
N LEU A 167 6.46 -5.80 7.09
CA LEU A 167 7.06 -6.49 5.94
C LEU A 167 8.51 -6.89 6.20
N VAL A 168 9.33 -5.97 6.74
CA VAL A 168 10.72 -6.24 7.11
C VAL A 168 10.76 -7.40 8.10
N ARG A 169 9.91 -7.36 9.12
CA ARG A 169 9.81 -8.44 10.11
C ARG A 169 9.41 -9.77 9.47
N LEU A 170 8.48 -9.75 8.52
CA LEU A 170 8.06 -10.96 7.80
C LEU A 170 9.17 -11.55 6.91
N LEU A 171 10.10 -10.71 6.42
CA LEU A 171 11.25 -11.13 5.60
C LEU A 171 12.40 -11.71 6.41
N LEU A 172 12.56 -11.29 7.68
CA LEU A 172 13.65 -11.77 8.52
C LEU A 172 13.59 -13.31 8.63
N PRO A 173 14.76 -13.98 8.68
CA PRO A 173 14.81 -15.43 8.77
C PRO A 173 14.05 -15.93 10.01
N GLY A 174 12.96 -16.66 9.81
CA GLY A 174 12.21 -17.30 10.88
C GLY A 174 12.70 -18.73 11.19
N PRO A 175 12.38 -19.28 12.36
CA PRO A 175 12.77 -20.64 12.76
C PRO A 175 12.24 -21.73 11.82
N VAL A 176 11.09 -21.46 11.18
CA VAL A 176 10.46 -22.37 10.22
C VAL A 176 11.03 -22.09 8.83
N GLY A 177 12.08 -22.82 8.48
CA GLY A 177 12.75 -22.77 7.18
C GLY A 177 11.79 -23.09 6.03
N GLY A 178 11.21 -22.05 5.43
CA GLY A 178 10.28 -22.17 4.32
C GLY A 178 10.15 -20.85 3.59
N SER A 179 10.92 -20.69 2.52
CA SER A 179 10.76 -19.58 1.57
C SER A 179 9.45 -19.76 0.79
N ASN A 180 8.33 -19.26 1.32
CA ASN A 180 7.10 -19.18 0.54
C ASN A 180 7.27 -18.10 -0.54
N ARG A 181 7.38 -18.52 -1.81
CA ARG A 181 7.50 -17.62 -2.97
C ARG A 181 6.39 -16.56 -3.00
N ALA A 182 5.18 -16.90 -2.55
CA ALA A 182 4.06 -15.95 -2.48
C ALA A 182 4.33 -14.80 -1.51
N VAL A 183 4.96 -15.07 -0.37
CA VAL A 183 5.32 -14.04 0.63
C VAL A 183 6.39 -13.10 0.05
N ARG A 184 7.37 -13.62 -0.70
CA ARG A 184 8.38 -12.78 -1.36
C ARG A 184 7.77 -11.84 -2.39
N TRP A 185 6.83 -12.33 -3.21
CA TRP A 185 6.13 -11.49 -4.18
C TRP A 185 5.20 -10.46 -3.52
N LEU A 186 4.51 -10.84 -2.44
CA LEU A 186 3.72 -9.91 -1.64
C LEU A 186 4.61 -8.79 -1.11
N VAL A 187 5.74 -9.14 -0.48
CA VAL A 187 6.66 -8.15 0.06
C VAL A 187 7.24 -7.26 -1.03
N ALA A 188 7.66 -7.82 -2.16
CA ALA A 188 8.17 -7.03 -3.28
C ALA A 188 7.11 -6.03 -3.76
N GLY A 189 5.87 -6.49 -3.97
CA GLY A 189 4.76 -5.63 -4.41
C GLY A 189 4.43 -4.53 -3.41
N THR A 190 4.33 -4.85 -2.11
CA THR A 190 4.01 -3.84 -1.08
C THR A 190 5.16 -2.86 -0.87
N ALA A 191 6.42 -3.32 -0.91
CA ALA A 191 7.58 -2.43 -0.82
C ALA A 191 7.67 -1.47 -2.03
N THR A 192 7.36 -1.96 -3.24
CA THR A 192 7.24 -1.10 -4.43
C THR A 192 6.12 -0.07 -4.24
N LEU A 193 4.92 -0.50 -3.84
CA LEU A 193 3.79 0.41 -3.62
C LEU A 193 4.16 1.53 -2.64
N LEU A 194 4.74 1.19 -1.48
CA LEU A 194 5.12 2.18 -0.46
C LEU A 194 6.27 3.09 -0.92
N GLY A 195 7.20 2.57 -1.72
CA GLY A 195 8.26 3.38 -2.31
C GLY A 195 7.72 4.43 -3.28
N PHE A 196 6.74 4.06 -4.10
CA PHE A 196 6.05 4.99 -5.00
C PHE A 196 5.17 5.99 -4.23
N ASP A 197 4.53 5.57 -3.14
CA ASP A 197 3.72 6.46 -2.30
C ASP A 197 4.56 7.55 -1.61
N ILE A 198 5.74 7.20 -1.09
CA ILE A 198 6.69 8.17 -0.54
C ILE A 198 7.18 9.14 -1.64
N ALA A 199 7.48 8.62 -2.84
CA ALA A 199 7.90 9.46 -3.96
C ALA A 199 6.77 10.42 -4.40
N TYR A 200 5.54 9.93 -4.47
CA TYR A 200 4.33 10.72 -4.71
C TYR A 200 4.20 11.84 -3.66
N GLY A 201 4.30 11.52 -2.37
CA GLY A 201 4.22 12.51 -1.29
C GLY A 201 5.28 13.61 -1.40
N ILE A 202 6.51 13.26 -1.77
CA ILE A 202 7.59 14.24 -2.01
C ILE A 202 7.28 15.13 -3.22
N LEU A 203 6.80 14.56 -4.33
CA LEU A 203 6.43 15.35 -5.51
C LEU A 203 5.25 16.28 -5.25
N GLN A 204 4.28 15.81 -4.47
CA GLN A 204 3.13 16.60 -4.06
C GLN A 204 3.54 17.79 -3.20
N LEU A 205 4.45 17.59 -2.23
CA LEU A 205 4.99 18.68 -1.41
C LEU A 205 5.76 19.72 -2.23
N ASN A 206 6.41 19.31 -3.31
CA ASN A 206 7.13 20.21 -4.21
C ASN A 206 6.25 20.80 -5.33
N ALA A 207 4.94 20.49 -5.35
CA ALA A 207 4.00 20.88 -6.40
C ALA A 207 4.45 20.47 -7.82
N THR A 208 5.21 19.38 -7.94
CA THR A 208 5.74 18.87 -9.22
C THR A 208 5.00 17.62 -9.71
N TRP A 209 4.00 17.14 -8.96
CA TRP A 209 3.23 15.96 -9.35
C TRP A 209 2.35 16.21 -10.60
N GLN A 210 2.34 15.23 -11.50
CA GLN A 210 1.48 15.20 -12.70
C GLN A 210 1.01 13.76 -12.96
N ALA A 211 -0.29 13.60 -13.22
CA ALA A 211 -0.91 12.31 -13.56
C ALA A 211 -0.46 11.77 -14.93
N GLY A 212 -0.18 10.46 -15.01
CA GLY A 212 0.25 9.77 -16.22
C GLY A 212 1.75 9.84 -16.51
N THR A 213 2.55 10.03 -15.46
CA THR A 213 4.02 9.90 -15.54
C THR A 213 4.45 8.47 -15.22
N LEU A 214 5.76 8.17 -15.32
CA LEU A 214 6.29 6.84 -14.95
C LEU A 214 6.17 6.52 -13.45
N LEU A 215 5.81 7.50 -12.62
CA LEU A 215 5.63 7.37 -11.18
C LEU A 215 4.17 7.03 -10.79
N ASP A 216 3.30 6.88 -11.79
CA ASP A 216 1.90 6.49 -11.70
C ASP A 216 1.75 5.00 -12.05
#